data_AF-C0D362-F1
#
_entry.id   AF-C0D362-F1
#
_cell.length_a   1.000
_cell.length_b   1.000
_cell.length_c   1.000
_cell.angle_alpha   90.00
_cell.angle_beta   90.00
_cell.angle_gamma   90.00
#
_symmetry.space_group_name_H-M   'P 1'
#
loop_
_entity.id
_entity.type
_entity.pdbx_description
1 polymer ?
#
loop_
_entity_poly.entity_id
_entity_poly.type
_entity_poly.pdbx_seq_one_letter_code
_entity_poly.pdbx_strand_id
1 'polypeptide(L)'
;MQQKPMAFDRSGTISERIFRNFLLTESRGFCIINAKAQRMALIIISKRRNDFIMESDPLSGGIAFQLLFLVFLTAVNAFFAGAEMAVVSVNKNKIHRLAEQGDKRAALIERLMKDSTVFLSTIQVAITFAGFFSSASAATGISQVLGVRMLEWGIPYSQTIAGVCVTIVLAYFNLVFGELVPKRIALQKAETFSLFCVRPIFMISRVLNPFIRLLSLSTSGFLKLIGMHSETLEAEVSEEEIKSMLETGSETGVFNEIEKEMITSIFSFDDKRAKEVMVPRQDMVAINLEDPMEEYIDGILKSMHSKIPVYEGEIDNIVGILSMKDFVICAKDQSFCQVEIRPLLKEPFFVPENRRTDALFREMQKNKVKIAILVDEYGGVSGMVTLEDLIEEIVGEIQEEYETEEPDIVVLEPHKIFRVLGSAQIYDLEEELHLHIESYCDTLSGYLIEQLGYIPESGELPLTVVTPEAEYEILDQEERVIGHVRLTLTGSGPEHR
;
A
#
# COMPACT_ATOMS: atom_id res chain seq x y z
N MET A 1 -72.60 8.58 -15.92
CA MET A 1 -74.05 8.71 -16.17
C MET A 1 -74.19 9.54 -17.44
N GLN A 2 -74.85 9.19 -18.55
CA GLN A 2 -75.87 8.20 -18.88
C GLN A 2 -75.83 7.91 -20.41
N GLN A 3 -76.01 6.63 -20.75
CA GLN A 3 -76.77 6.04 -21.87
C GLN A 3 -76.62 6.53 -23.33
N LYS A 4 -76.19 5.54 -24.15
CA LYS A 4 -76.49 5.29 -25.57
C LYS A 4 -78.00 5.03 -25.78
N PRO A 5 -78.59 5.09 -27.00
CA PRO A 5 -78.54 3.94 -27.91
C PRO A 5 -78.58 4.22 -29.45
N MET A 6 -78.48 3.12 -30.22
CA MET A 6 -78.35 2.98 -31.68
C MET A 6 -79.63 3.25 -32.50
N ALA A 7 -79.46 3.53 -33.81
CA ALA A 7 -80.33 3.00 -34.89
C ALA A 7 -79.63 3.00 -36.27
N PHE A 8 -80.00 1.99 -37.08
CA PHE A 8 -79.66 1.62 -38.46
C PHE A 8 -80.08 2.65 -39.55
N ASP A 9 -79.38 2.73 -40.71
CA ASP A 9 -79.83 2.18 -42.02
C ASP A 9 -78.87 2.46 -43.22
N ARG A 10 -78.86 1.47 -44.15
CA ARG A 10 -78.50 1.40 -45.59
C ARG A 10 -77.67 2.48 -46.31
N SER A 11 -76.65 2.00 -47.05
CA SER A 11 -76.63 2.07 -48.52
C SER A 11 -75.51 1.20 -49.12
N GLY A 12 -75.87 0.19 -49.90
CA GLY A 12 -74.96 -0.57 -50.75
C GLY A 12 -74.97 -0.02 -52.18
N THR A 13 -73.79 0.00 -52.82
CA THR A 13 -73.61 0.26 -54.25
C THR A 13 -72.73 -0.81 -54.88
N ILE A 14 -73.38 -1.72 -55.62
CA ILE A 14 -73.14 -2.02 -57.04
C ILE A 14 -71.68 -2.32 -57.44
N SER A 15 -71.28 -3.60 -57.38
CA SER A 15 -70.27 -4.18 -58.29
C SER A 15 -70.41 -5.71 -58.47
N GLU A 16 -71.59 -6.29 -58.22
CA GLU A 16 -71.78 -7.76 -58.23
C GLU A 16 -72.71 -8.27 -59.36
N ARG A 17 -73.08 -7.41 -60.32
CA ARG A 17 -74.08 -7.72 -61.34
C ARG A 17 -73.57 -7.87 -62.77
N ILE A 18 -72.27 -7.77 -62.99
CA ILE A 18 -71.69 -8.09 -64.29
C ILE A 18 -71.19 -9.53 -64.25
N PHE A 19 -72.02 -10.37 -64.84
CA PHE A 19 -71.62 -11.59 -65.52
C PHE A 19 -71.32 -12.83 -64.68
N ARG A 20 -72.28 -13.07 -63.79
CA ARG A 20 -72.93 -14.37 -63.57
C ARG A 20 -73.62 -14.95 -64.83
N ASN A 21 -73.12 -14.67 -66.04
CA ASN A 21 -73.77 -14.94 -67.33
C ASN A 21 -72.87 -15.69 -68.34
N PHE A 22 -71.92 -16.48 -67.87
CA PHE A 22 -71.11 -17.34 -68.76
C PHE A 22 -70.90 -18.75 -68.18
N LEU A 23 -71.97 -19.32 -67.62
CA LEU A 23 -72.08 -20.75 -67.36
C LEU A 23 -73.40 -21.20 -67.96
N LEU A 24 -73.34 -21.79 -69.16
CA LEU A 24 -74.14 -22.93 -69.66
C LEU A 24 -74.21 -22.87 -71.20
N THR A 25 -73.18 -23.38 -71.89
CA THR A 25 -73.34 -24.19 -73.11
C THR A 25 -71.99 -24.80 -73.50
N GLU A 26 -71.98 -26.13 -73.59
CA GLU A 26 -71.13 -26.97 -74.44
C GLU A 26 -69.59 -26.80 -74.40
N SER A 27 -68.93 -27.79 -73.78
CA SER A 27 -68.09 -28.77 -74.49
C SER A 27 -66.97 -29.29 -73.59
N ARG A 28 -67.18 -30.50 -73.08
CA ARG A 28 -66.17 -31.36 -72.48
C ARG A 28 -65.16 -31.75 -73.57
N GLY A 29 -63.93 -31.24 -73.48
CA GLY A 29 -62.86 -31.70 -74.38
C GLY A 29 -61.56 -30.88 -74.39
N PHE A 30 -61.57 -29.62 -73.93
CA PHE A 30 -60.42 -28.72 -74.12
C PHE A 30 -59.58 -28.43 -72.87
N CYS A 31 -59.93 -29.00 -71.71
CA CYS A 31 -59.32 -28.59 -70.43
C CYS A 31 -58.03 -29.34 -70.05
N ILE A 32 -57.63 -30.39 -70.77
CA ILE A 32 -56.47 -31.23 -70.39
C ILE A 32 -55.17 -30.77 -71.07
N ILE A 33 -55.24 -30.05 -72.19
CA ILE A 33 -54.03 -29.60 -72.93
C ILE A 33 -53.45 -28.31 -72.32
N ASN A 34 -54.27 -27.48 -71.67
CA ASN A 34 -53.83 -26.18 -71.15
C ASN A 34 -53.01 -26.29 -69.83
N ALA A 35 -53.28 -27.30 -69.00
CA ALA A 35 -52.56 -27.50 -67.74
C ALA A 35 -51.09 -27.95 -67.94
N LYS A 36 -50.80 -28.71 -69.01
CA LYS A 36 -49.44 -29.17 -69.34
C LYS A 36 -48.61 -28.04 -69.98
N ALA A 37 -49.24 -27.21 -70.82
CA ALA A 37 -48.62 -26.01 -71.40
C ALA A 37 -48.34 -24.95 -70.32
N GLN A 38 -49.26 -24.74 -69.36
CA GLN A 38 -49.04 -23.83 -68.23
C GLN A 38 -47.96 -24.34 -67.26
N ARG A 39 -47.89 -25.65 -66.96
CA ARG A 39 -46.79 -26.20 -66.14
C ARG A 39 -45.43 -26.10 -66.84
N MET A 40 -45.37 -26.32 -68.15
CA MET A 40 -44.11 -26.22 -68.89
C MET A 40 -43.67 -24.76 -69.07
N ALA A 41 -44.62 -23.84 -69.25
CA ALA A 41 -44.35 -22.40 -69.22
C ALA A 41 -43.90 -21.92 -67.83
N LEU A 42 -44.50 -22.42 -66.74
CA LEU A 42 -44.03 -22.11 -65.37
C LEU A 42 -42.66 -22.69 -65.05
N ILE A 43 -42.33 -23.88 -65.56
CA ILE A 43 -40.99 -24.48 -65.39
C ILE A 43 -39.95 -23.75 -66.25
N ILE A 44 -40.29 -23.33 -67.47
CA ILE A 44 -39.38 -22.53 -68.32
C ILE A 44 -39.22 -21.10 -67.76
N ILE A 45 -40.27 -20.49 -67.20
CA ILE A 45 -40.22 -19.16 -66.52
C ILE A 45 -39.58 -19.25 -65.12
N SER A 46 -39.52 -20.44 -64.50
CA SER A 46 -38.77 -20.72 -63.27
C SER A 46 -37.29 -20.99 -63.57
N LYS A 47 -36.99 -21.77 -64.61
CA LYS A 47 -35.61 -22.16 -64.96
C LYS A 47 -34.85 -21.03 -65.68
N ARG A 48 -35.51 -20.26 -66.54
CA ARG A 48 -34.92 -19.10 -67.24
C ARG A 48 -34.78 -17.85 -66.35
N ARG A 49 -35.38 -17.85 -65.15
CA ARG A 49 -35.18 -16.81 -64.12
C ARG A 49 -33.97 -17.11 -63.23
N ASN A 50 -33.55 -18.37 -63.14
CA ASN A 50 -32.35 -18.76 -62.40
C ASN A 50 -31.06 -18.59 -63.21
N ASP A 51 -31.12 -18.58 -64.55
CA ASP A 51 -29.92 -18.52 -65.41
C ASP A 51 -29.55 -17.09 -65.89
N PHE A 52 -30.19 -16.03 -65.39
CA PHE A 52 -29.92 -14.64 -65.85
C PHE A 52 -29.84 -13.58 -64.76
N ILE A 53 -29.38 -13.94 -63.56
CA ILE A 53 -28.77 -13.00 -62.61
C ILE A 53 -27.49 -13.66 -62.10
N MET A 54 -26.48 -13.67 -62.96
CA MET A 54 -25.09 -13.71 -62.51
C MET A 54 -24.71 -12.25 -62.23
N GLU A 55 -25.26 -11.72 -61.14
CA GLU A 55 -25.02 -10.37 -60.64
C GLU A 55 -24.84 -10.54 -59.13
N SER A 56 -23.64 -10.19 -58.66
CA SER A 56 -23.17 -10.29 -57.27
C SER A 56 -24.27 -10.27 -56.20
N ASP A 57 -24.36 -11.35 -55.41
CA ASP A 57 -25.28 -11.48 -54.25
C ASP A 57 -25.30 -10.21 -53.37
N PRO A 58 -26.42 -9.47 -53.30
CA PRO A 58 -26.58 -8.33 -52.39
C PRO A 58 -26.60 -8.73 -50.91
N LEU A 59 -26.86 -10.01 -50.61
CA LEU A 59 -26.91 -10.58 -49.26
C LEU A 59 -25.52 -10.88 -48.68
N SER A 60 -24.56 -11.26 -49.53
CA SER A 60 -23.20 -11.63 -49.10
C SER A 60 -22.38 -10.42 -48.64
N GLY A 61 -22.58 -9.26 -49.30
CA GLY A 61 -21.99 -7.99 -48.87
C GLY A 61 -22.50 -7.51 -47.51
N GLY A 62 -23.77 -7.76 -47.20
CA GLY A 62 -24.38 -7.41 -45.90
C GLY A 62 -23.81 -8.22 -44.73
N ILE A 63 -23.64 -9.53 -44.91
CA ILE A 63 -23.11 -10.42 -43.85
C ILE A 63 -21.62 -10.14 -43.60
N ALA A 64 -20.83 -9.97 -44.66
CA ALA A 64 -19.42 -9.63 -44.54
C ALA A 64 -19.22 -8.29 -43.81
N PHE A 65 -20.05 -7.29 -44.14
CA PHE A 65 -20.06 -6.00 -43.43
C PHE A 65 -20.47 -6.15 -41.96
N GLN A 66 -21.49 -6.97 -41.65
CA GLN A 66 -21.90 -7.24 -40.26
C GLN A 66 -20.81 -7.96 -39.45
N LEU A 67 -20.12 -8.94 -40.04
CA LEU A 67 -19.00 -9.62 -39.40
C LEU A 67 -17.83 -8.66 -39.15
N LEU A 68 -17.49 -7.82 -40.13
CA LEU A 68 -16.45 -6.80 -39.96
C LEU A 68 -16.83 -5.80 -38.85
N PHE A 69 -18.11 -5.38 -38.81
CA PHE A 69 -18.63 -4.51 -37.77
C PHE A 69 -18.58 -5.17 -36.38
N LEU A 70 -18.88 -6.46 -36.27
CA LEU A 70 -18.75 -7.23 -35.03
C LEU A 70 -17.30 -7.32 -34.57
N VAL A 71 -16.37 -7.65 -35.47
CA VAL A 71 -14.93 -7.70 -35.16
C VAL A 71 -14.44 -6.32 -34.69
N PHE A 72 -14.89 -5.25 -35.34
CA PHE A 72 -14.59 -3.88 -34.90
C PHE A 72 -15.12 -3.60 -33.49
N LEU A 73 -16.39 -3.94 -33.20
CA LEU A 73 -16.96 -3.75 -31.87
C LEU A 73 -16.26 -4.59 -30.80
N THR A 74 -15.88 -5.83 -31.11
CA THR A 74 -15.09 -6.69 -30.21
C THR A 74 -13.70 -6.09 -29.95
N ALA A 75 -13.06 -5.52 -30.98
CA ALA A 75 -11.76 -4.85 -30.82
C ALA A 75 -11.86 -3.57 -29.99
N VAL A 76 -12.92 -2.78 -30.16
CA VAL A 76 -13.21 -1.62 -29.31
C VAL A 76 -13.40 -2.07 -27.87
N ASN A 77 -14.20 -3.12 -27.64
CA ASN A 77 -14.41 -3.68 -26.31
C ASN A 77 -13.07 -4.15 -25.68
N ALA A 78 -12.27 -4.87 -26.45
CA ALA A 78 -10.94 -5.34 -26.06
C ALA A 78 -10.00 -4.22 -25.63
N PHE A 79 -10.00 -3.12 -26.39
CA PHE A 79 -9.20 -1.94 -26.07
C PHE A 79 -9.58 -1.36 -24.71
N PHE A 80 -10.87 -1.14 -24.47
CA PHE A 80 -11.36 -0.57 -23.22
C PHE A 80 -11.16 -1.51 -22.02
N ALA A 81 -11.46 -2.80 -22.18
CA ALA A 81 -11.24 -3.81 -21.15
C ALA A 81 -9.75 -3.93 -20.77
N GLY A 82 -8.86 -3.90 -21.76
CA GLY A 82 -7.42 -3.88 -21.51
C GLY A 82 -6.98 -2.59 -20.80
N ALA A 83 -7.54 -1.45 -21.18
CA ALA A 83 -7.12 -0.17 -20.62
C ALA A 83 -7.56 0.04 -19.17
N GLU A 84 -8.75 -0.46 -18.81
CA GLU A 84 -9.20 -0.58 -17.42
C GLU A 84 -8.13 -1.30 -16.59
N MET A 85 -7.76 -2.51 -17.02
CA MET A 85 -6.82 -3.34 -16.28
C MET A 85 -5.40 -2.76 -16.23
N ALA A 86 -4.95 -2.14 -17.32
CA ALA A 86 -3.65 -1.49 -17.37
C ALA A 86 -3.54 -0.32 -16.37
N VAL A 87 -4.57 0.51 -16.25
CA VAL A 87 -4.55 1.68 -15.34
C VAL A 87 -4.72 1.24 -13.88
N VAL A 88 -5.52 0.23 -13.60
CA VAL A 88 -5.70 -0.29 -12.23
C VAL A 88 -4.42 -0.95 -11.70
N SER A 89 -3.64 -1.62 -12.57
CA SER A 89 -2.45 -2.38 -12.17
C SER A 89 -1.11 -1.67 -12.40
N VAL A 90 -1.12 -0.41 -12.83
CA VAL A 90 0.13 0.33 -13.06
C VAL A 90 0.79 0.75 -11.74
N ASN A 91 2.12 0.69 -11.67
CA ASN A 91 2.87 1.21 -10.52
C ASN A 91 2.74 2.74 -10.46
N LYS A 92 2.06 3.24 -9.42
CA LYS A 92 1.78 4.67 -9.21
C LYS A 92 3.06 5.51 -9.13
N ASN A 93 4.05 5.06 -8.36
CA ASN A 93 5.31 5.77 -8.14
C ASN A 93 6.07 5.96 -9.46
N LYS A 94 6.07 4.94 -10.32
CA LYS A 94 6.74 5.03 -11.63
C LYS A 94 6.02 5.97 -12.60
N ILE A 95 4.68 5.96 -12.63
CA ILE A 95 3.91 6.93 -13.44
C ILE A 95 4.14 8.36 -12.94
N HIS A 96 4.19 8.55 -11.62
CA HIS A 96 4.47 9.87 -11.04
C HIS A 96 5.86 10.37 -11.43
N ARG A 97 6.91 9.54 -11.30
CA ARG A 97 8.27 9.88 -11.77
C ARG A 97 8.32 10.25 -13.25
N LEU A 98 7.60 9.51 -14.11
CA LEU A 98 7.51 9.84 -15.55
C LEU A 98 6.81 11.18 -15.81
N ALA A 99 5.82 11.54 -14.99
CA ALA A 99 5.14 12.82 -15.08
C ALA A 99 6.05 13.98 -14.68
N GLU A 100 6.83 13.83 -13.60
CA GLU A 100 7.83 14.81 -13.16
C GLU A 100 8.95 15.00 -14.19
N GLN A 101 9.35 13.92 -14.87
CA GLN A 101 10.30 13.97 -15.99
C GLN A 101 9.72 14.62 -17.27
N GLY A 102 8.46 15.08 -17.23
CA GLY A 102 7.83 15.85 -18.30
C GLY A 102 7.00 15.03 -19.29
N ASP A 103 6.72 13.75 -19.05
CA ASP A 103 5.83 12.97 -19.92
C ASP A 103 4.37 13.39 -19.73
N LYS A 104 3.85 14.11 -20.73
CA LYS A 104 2.45 14.57 -20.77
C LYS A 104 1.42 13.44 -20.73
N ARG A 105 1.77 12.20 -21.13
CA ARG A 105 0.88 11.03 -21.04
C ARG A 105 0.78 10.54 -19.60
N ALA A 106 1.93 10.45 -18.92
CA ALA A 106 1.99 10.04 -17.52
C ALA A 106 1.21 11.01 -16.62
N ALA A 107 1.39 12.32 -16.81
CA ALA A 107 0.61 13.35 -16.10
C ALA A 107 -0.92 13.21 -16.32
N LEU A 108 -1.33 12.75 -17.50
CA LEU A 108 -2.73 12.55 -17.85
C LEU A 108 -3.30 11.27 -17.25
N ILE A 109 -2.49 10.21 -17.11
CA ILE A 109 -2.82 9.01 -16.34
C ILE A 109 -3.02 9.40 -14.88
N GLU A 110 -2.07 10.13 -14.28
CA GLU A 110 -2.16 10.56 -12.87
C GLU A 110 -3.45 11.35 -12.60
N ARG A 111 -3.83 12.25 -13.51
CA ARG A 111 -5.09 12.99 -13.43
C ARG A 111 -6.32 12.08 -13.48
N LEU A 112 -6.30 11.04 -14.33
CA LEU A 112 -7.41 10.08 -14.43
C LEU A 112 -7.46 9.11 -13.25
N MET A 113 -6.33 8.81 -12.61
CA MET A 113 -6.27 7.99 -11.40
C MET A 113 -6.82 8.75 -10.18
N LYS A 114 -6.59 10.07 -10.09
CA LYS A 114 -7.19 10.93 -9.05
C LYS A 114 -8.71 10.98 -9.12
N ASP A 115 -9.28 10.90 -10.33
CA ASP A 115 -10.74 10.82 -10.56
C ASP A 115 -11.12 9.45 -11.14
N SER A 116 -10.88 8.40 -10.34
CA SER A 116 -11.12 7.01 -10.72
C SER A 116 -12.58 6.76 -11.12
N THR A 117 -13.52 7.50 -10.51
CA THR A 117 -14.96 7.36 -10.78
C THR A 117 -15.30 7.73 -12.22
N VAL A 118 -14.83 8.90 -12.71
CA VAL A 118 -15.09 9.32 -14.09
C VAL A 118 -14.40 8.41 -15.10
N PHE A 119 -13.16 8.00 -14.81
CA PHE A 119 -12.40 7.11 -15.68
C PHE A 119 -13.05 5.73 -15.81
N LEU A 120 -13.31 5.05 -14.69
CA LEU A 120 -13.93 3.72 -14.67
C LEU A 120 -15.33 3.75 -15.30
N SER A 121 -16.12 4.79 -14.98
CA SER A 121 -17.45 4.96 -15.58
C SER A 121 -17.38 5.14 -17.10
N THR A 122 -16.40 5.91 -17.61
CA THR A 122 -16.21 6.09 -19.06
C THR A 122 -15.99 4.75 -19.76
N ILE A 123 -15.07 3.95 -19.21
CA ILE A 123 -14.70 2.66 -19.78
C ILE A 123 -15.88 1.69 -19.72
N GLN A 124 -16.55 1.60 -18.57
CA GLN A 124 -17.68 0.70 -18.38
C GLN A 124 -18.85 1.04 -19.31
N VAL A 125 -19.12 2.34 -19.52
CA VAL A 125 -20.10 2.80 -20.49
C VAL A 125 -19.72 2.35 -21.91
N ALA A 126 -18.46 2.55 -22.32
CA ALA A 126 -18.00 2.15 -23.65
C ALA A 126 -18.07 0.63 -23.89
N ILE A 127 -17.64 -0.17 -22.91
CA ILE A 127 -17.74 -1.65 -22.91
C ILE A 127 -19.20 -2.08 -23.05
N THR A 128 -20.08 -1.50 -22.23
CA THR A 128 -21.51 -1.84 -22.22
C THR A 128 -22.18 -1.50 -23.55
N PHE A 129 -21.93 -0.31 -24.09
CA PHE A 129 -22.45 0.07 -25.41
C PHE A 129 -21.91 -0.84 -26.51
N ALA A 130 -20.60 -1.11 -26.55
CA ALA A 130 -20.00 -2.00 -27.55
C ALA A 130 -20.63 -3.41 -27.49
N GLY A 131 -20.81 -3.94 -26.27
CA GLY A 131 -21.47 -5.23 -26.04
C GLY A 131 -22.92 -5.25 -26.51
N PHE A 132 -23.71 -4.23 -26.18
CA PHE A 132 -25.11 -4.13 -26.62
C PHE A 132 -25.25 -3.98 -28.13
N PHE A 133 -24.44 -3.12 -28.76
CA PHE A 133 -24.44 -2.99 -30.22
C PHE A 133 -24.01 -4.28 -30.92
N SER A 134 -23.02 -5.00 -30.37
CA SER A 134 -22.55 -6.29 -30.90
C SER A 134 -23.65 -7.35 -30.82
N SER A 135 -24.28 -7.48 -29.64
CA SER A 135 -25.39 -8.42 -29.42
C SER A 135 -26.61 -8.09 -30.29
N ALA A 136 -27.03 -6.82 -30.35
CA ALA A 136 -28.16 -6.39 -31.17
C ALA A 136 -27.91 -6.64 -32.66
N SER A 137 -26.73 -6.27 -33.16
CA SER A 137 -26.33 -6.47 -34.57
C SER A 137 -26.37 -7.96 -34.94
N ALA A 138 -25.87 -8.84 -34.07
CA ALA A 138 -25.88 -10.28 -34.30
C ALA A 138 -27.28 -10.90 -34.23
N ALA A 139 -28.14 -10.41 -33.33
CA ALA A 139 -29.52 -10.84 -33.21
C ALA A 139 -30.37 -10.43 -34.43
N THR A 140 -30.18 -9.22 -34.96
CA THR A 140 -30.94 -8.75 -36.13
C THR A 140 -30.31 -9.12 -37.47
N GLY A 141 -29.03 -9.47 -37.50
CA GLY A 141 -28.30 -9.82 -38.72
C GLY A 141 -28.11 -11.33 -38.88
N ILE A 142 -27.01 -11.83 -38.32
CA ILE A 142 -26.55 -13.22 -38.47
C ILE A 142 -27.62 -14.23 -38.05
N SER A 143 -28.34 -13.95 -36.96
CA SER A 143 -29.36 -14.86 -36.44
C SER A 143 -30.54 -15.03 -37.40
N GLN A 144 -30.93 -13.98 -38.13
CA GLN A 144 -32.03 -14.07 -39.10
C GLN A 144 -31.65 -14.94 -40.30
N VAL A 145 -30.43 -14.76 -40.82
CA VAL A 145 -29.91 -15.56 -41.95
C VAL A 145 -29.80 -17.02 -41.56
N LEU A 146 -29.25 -17.31 -40.38
CA LEU A 146 -29.15 -18.66 -39.86
C LEU A 146 -30.55 -19.27 -39.61
N GLY A 147 -31.49 -18.50 -39.08
CA GLY A 147 -32.86 -18.95 -38.84
C GLY A 147 -33.63 -19.31 -40.10
N VAL A 148 -33.39 -18.60 -41.22
CA VAL A 148 -33.97 -18.94 -42.53
C VAL A 148 -33.37 -20.24 -43.07
N ARG A 149 -32.05 -20.42 -42.99
CA ARG A 149 -31.39 -21.68 -43.40
C ARG A 149 -31.80 -22.88 -42.54
N MET A 150 -32.00 -22.68 -41.24
CA MET A 150 -32.51 -23.72 -40.34
C MET A 150 -33.98 -24.06 -40.61
N LEU A 151 -34.77 -23.12 -41.12
CA LEU A 151 -36.15 -23.38 -41.56
C LEU A 151 -36.17 -24.26 -42.82
N GLU A 152 -35.24 -24.02 -43.76
CA GLU A 152 -35.06 -24.87 -44.96
C GLU A 152 -34.70 -26.32 -44.60
N TRP A 153 -34.06 -26.54 -43.45
CA TRP A 153 -33.77 -27.86 -42.87
C TRP A 153 -34.93 -28.48 -42.07
N GLY A 154 -36.08 -27.81 -41.99
CA GLY A 154 -37.28 -28.33 -41.35
C GLY A 154 -37.31 -28.25 -39.81
N ILE A 155 -36.46 -27.40 -39.21
CA ILE A 155 -36.40 -27.24 -37.75
C ILE A 155 -37.54 -26.32 -37.27
N PRO A 156 -38.44 -26.76 -36.36
CA PRO A 156 -39.44 -25.89 -35.77
C PRO A 156 -38.79 -24.85 -34.84
N TYR A 157 -39.37 -23.65 -34.75
CA TYR A 157 -38.82 -22.52 -33.98
C TYR A 157 -37.39 -22.09 -34.41
N SER A 158 -37.03 -22.32 -35.67
CA SER A 158 -35.68 -22.09 -36.21
C SER A 158 -35.10 -20.70 -35.91
N GLN A 159 -35.92 -19.65 -35.97
CA GLN A 159 -35.50 -18.26 -35.71
C GLN A 159 -35.10 -18.03 -34.25
N THR A 160 -35.87 -18.55 -33.30
CA THR A 160 -35.56 -18.41 -31.86
C THR A 160 -34.32 -19.22 -31.50
N ILE A 161 -34.21 -20.45 -32.01
CA ILE A 161 -33.05 -21.32 -31.77
C ILE A 161 -31.79 -20.69 -32.36
N ALA A 162 -31.85 -20.19 -33.61
CA ALA A 162 -30.73 -19.49 -34.23
C ALA A 162 -30.29 -18.26 -33.43
N GLY A 163 -31.23 -17.44 -32.96
CA GLY A 163 -30.95 -16.28 -32.12
C GLY A 163 -30.23 -16.64 -30.82
N VAL A 164 -30.72 -17.65 -30.10
CA VAL A 164 -30.08 -18.11 -28.86
C VAL A 164 -28.69 -18.67 -29.13
N CYS A 165 -28.55 -19.55 -30.14
CA CYS A 165 -27.26 -20.15 -30.49
C CYS A 165 -26.22 -19.09 -30.90
N VAL A 166 -26.58 -18.17 -31.79
CA VAL A 166 -25.67 -17.08 -32.23
C VAL A 166 -25.31 -16.18 -31.06
N THR A 167 -26.27 -15.86 -30.19
CA THR A 167 -26.00 -15.04 -29.00
C THR A 167 -25.03 -15.72 -28.05
N ILE A 168 -25.19 -17.02 -27.75
CA ILE A 168 -24.28 -17.78 -26.87
C ILE A 168 -22.87 -17.85 -27.47
N VAL A 169 -22.77 -18.20 -28.75
CA VAL A 169 -21.48 -18.28 -29.45
C VAL A 169 -20.79 -16.92 -29.43
N LEU A 170 -21.50 -15.86 -29.83
CA LEU A 170 -20.94 -14.51 -29.86
C LEU A 170 -20.59 -14.00 -28.45
N ALA A 171 -21.39 -14.32 -27.43
CA ALA A 171 -21.08 -13.97 -26.04
C ALA A 171 -19.77 -14.61 -25.59
N TYR A 172 -19.54 -15.88 -25.92
CA TYR A 172 -18.25 -16.54 -25.64
C TYR A 172 -17.09 -15.86 -26.36
N PHE A 173 -17.23 -15.56 -27.66
CA PHE A 173 -16.19 -14.86 -28.42
C PHE A 173 -15.92 -13.45 -27.87
N ASN A 174 -16.97 -12.68 -27.53
CA ASN A 174 -16.83 -11.35 -26.95
C ASN A 174 -16.20 -11.38 -25.55
N LEU A 175 -16.55 -12.37 -24.72
CA LEU A 175 -15.96 -12.53 -23.39
C LEU A 175 -14.47 -12.90 -23.48
N VAL A 176 -14.14 -13.88 -24.33
CA VAL A 176 -12.75 -14.34 -24.47
C VAL A 176 -11.87 -13.28 -25.13
N PHE A 177 -12.23 -12.83 -26.33
CA PHE A 177 -11.39 -11.95 -27.15
C PHE A 177 -11.63 -10.47 -26.86
N GLY A 178 -12.84 -10.10 -26.46
CA GLY A 178 -13.21 -8.73 -26.13
C GLY A 178 -12.91 -8.33 -24.68
N GLU A 179 -12.64 -9.28 -23.78
CA GLU A 179 -12.41 -8.95 -22.37
C GLU A 179 -11.25 -9.72 -21.74
N LEU A 180 -11.33 -11.05 -21.63
CA LEU A 180 -10.38 -11.85 -20.85
C LEU A 180 -8.96 -11.82 -21.41
N VAL A 181 -8.78 -12.02 -22.72
CA VAL A 181 -7.46 -12.01 -23.36
C VAL A 181 -6.80 -10.62 -23.26
N PRO A 182 -7.48 -9.52 -23.64
CA PRO A 182 -6.92 -8.17 -23.49
C PRO A 182 -6.55 -7.82 -22.05
N LYS A 183 -7.38 -8.18 -21.06
CA LYS A 183 -7.08 -7.94 -19.64
C LYS A 183 -5.80 -8.66 -19.20
N ARG A 184 -5.60 -9.92 -19.61
CA ARG A 184 -4.35 -10.66 -19.32
C ARG A 184 -3.11 -10.05 -19.97
N ILE A 185 -3.23 -9.57 -21.21
CA ILE A 185 -2.12 -8.90 -21.90
C ILE A 185 -1.79 -7.57 -21.22
N ALA A 186 -2.81 -6.79 -20.87
CA ALA A 186 -2.67 -5.51 -20.18
C ALA A 186 -2.01 -5.65 -18.81
N LEU A 187 -2.34 -6.70 -18.05
CA LEU A 187 -1.70 -7.01 -16.77
C LEU A 187 -0.18 -7.17 -16.87
N GLN A 188 0.29 -7.90 -17.88
CA GLN A 188 1.73 -8.15 -18.05
C GLN A 188 2.49 -6.91 -18.53
N LYS A 189 1.80 -5.94 -19.16
CA LYS A 189 2.40 -4.75 -19.77
C LYS A 189 1.63 -3.48 -19.40
N ALA A 190 1.29 -3.33 -18.12
CA ALA A 190 0.40 -2.28 -17.63
C ALA A 190 0.89 -0.87 -17.97
N GLU A 191 2.19 -0.61 -17.83
CA GLU A 191 2.78 0.71 -18.11
C GLU A 191 2.68 1.12 -19.59
N THR A 192 3.17 0.26 -20.49
CA THR A 192 3.15 0.58 -21.93
C THR A 192 1.73 0.68 -22.45
N PHE A 193 0.84 -0.20 -21.98
CA PHE A 193 -0.55 -0.21 -22.41
C PHE A 193 -1.32 1.01 -21.89
N SER A 194 -1.12 1.41 -20.63
CA SER A 194 -1.76 2.60 -20.05
C SER A 194 -1.30 3.88 -20.76
N LEU A 195 0.01 4.05 -21.01
CA LEU A 195 0.57 5.20 -21.75
C LEU A 195 0.06 5.29 -23.20
N PHE A 196 -0.22 4.16 -23.83
CA PHE A 196 -0.82 4.11 -25.16
C PHE A 196 -2.31 4.51 -25.13
N CYS A 197 -3.08 3.97 -24.18
CA CYS A 197 -4.54 4.12 -24.16
C CYS A 197 -5.03 5.44 -23.57
N VAL A 198 -4.22 6.12 -22.75
CA VAL A 198 -4.66 7.28 -21.96
C VAL A 198 -5.24 8.42 -22.82
N ARG A 199 -4.65 8.71 -23.98
CA ARG A 199 -5.10 9.80 -24.86
C ARG A 199 -6.45 9.51 -25.51
N PRO A 200 -6.66 8.36 -26.18
CA PRO A 200 -7.98 7.98 -26.68
C PRO A 200 -9.07 8.02 -25.60
N ILE A 201 -8.77 7.48 -24.42
CA ILE A 201 -9.76 7.41 -23.34
C ILE A 201 -10.13 8.80 -22.84
N PHE A 202 -9.16 9.70 -22.69
CA PHE A 202 -9.44 11.07 -22.28
C PHE A 202 -10.28 11.85 -23.29
N MET A 203 -10.07 11.62 -24.59
CA MET A 203 -10.90 12.22 -25.63
C MET A 203 -12.35 11.71 -25.53
N ILE A 204 -12.52 10.41 -25.33
CA ILE A 204 -13.83 9.77 -25.22
C ILE A 204 -14.54 10.16 -23.92
N SER A 205 -13.83 10.23 -22.79
CA SER A 205 -14.38 10.69 -21.52
C SER A 205 -14.89 12.12 -21.62
N ARG A 206 -14.21 13.00 -22.37
CA ARG A 206 -14.69 14.36 -22.62
C ARG A 206 -16.01 14.40 -23.38
N VAL A 207 -16.19 13.52 -24.35
CA VAL A 207 -17.44 13.40 -25.14
C VAL A 207 -18.56 12.78 -24.30
N LEU A 208 -18.24 11.76 -23.50
CA LEU A 208 -19.20 11.05 -22.65
C LEU A 208 -19.49 11.74 -21.30
N ASN A 209 -18.74 12.80 -20.95
CA ASN A 209 -18.88 13.54 -19.70
C ASN A 209 -20.34 13.91 -19.31
N PRO A 210 -21.20 14.45 -20.20
CA PRO A 210 -22.59 14.75 -19.83
C PRO A 210 -23.37 13.50 -19.41
N PHE A 211 -23.11 12.36 -20.04
CA PHE A 211 -23.74 11.07 -19.69
C PHE A 211 -23.17 10.52 -18.38
N ILE A 212 -21.86 10.62 -18.17
CA ILE A 212 -21.19 10.18 -16.94
C ILE A 212 -21.67 11.01 -15.74
N ARG A 213 -21.85 12.33 -15.89
CA ARG A 213 -22.42 13.17 -14.83
C ARG A 213 -23.83 12.77 -14.46
N LEU A 214 -24.66 12.41 -15.44
CA LEU A 214 -26.00 11.90 -15.18
C LEU A 214 -25.95 10.59 -14.40
N LEU A 215 -25.05 9.67 -14.78
CA LEU A 215 -24.82 8.42 -14.04
C LEU A 215 -24.35 8.69 -12.61
N SER A 216 -23.33 9.53 -12.43
CA SER A 216 -22.80 9.89 -11.11
C SER A 216 -23.86 10.55 -10.21
N LEU A 217 -24.70 11.43 -10.78
CA LEU A 217 -25.84 12.02 -10.07
C LEU A 217 -26.85 10.95 -9.64
N SER A 218 -27.15 9.99 -10.51
CA SER A 218 -28.08 8.90 -10.19
C SER A 218 -27.53 7.98 -9.10
N THR A 219 -26.24 7.63 -9.17
CA THR A 219 -25.56 6.81 -8.16
C THR A 219 -25.51 7.54 -6.82
N SER A 220 -25.05 8.79 -6.80
CA SER A 220 -24.94 9.59 -5.58
C SER A 220 -26.32 9.86 -4.96
N GLY A 221 -27.35 10.09 -5.79
CA GLY A 221 -28.72 10.24 -5.33
C GLY A 221 -29.28 8.97 -4.69
N PHE A 222 -28.98 7.80 -5.26
CA PHE A 222 -29.36 6.51 -4.68
C PHE A 222 -28.58 6.22 -3.39
N LEU A 223 -27.28 6.46 -3.37
CA LEU A 223 -26.43 6.31 -2.17
C LEU A 223 -26.94 7.18 -1.01
N LYS A 224 -27.33 8.42 -1.31
CA LYS A 224 -27.93 9.32 -0.33
C LYS A 224 -29.28 8.80 0.20
N LEU A 225 -30.08 8.16 -0.65
CA LEU A 225 -31.37 7.57 -0.27
C LEU A 225 -31.20 6.40 0.71
N ILE A 226 -30.15 5.59 0.55
CA ILE A 226 -29.84 4.45 1.44
C ILE A 226 -29.03 4.86 2.69
N GLY A 227 -28.80 6.17 2.90
CA GLY A 227 -28.09 6.69 4.07
C GLY A 227 -26.56 6.64 3.97
N MET A 228 -26.00 6.22 2.84
CA MET A 228 -24.56 6.28 2.60
C MET A 228 -24.18 7.68 2.15
N HIS A 229 -23.68 8.51 3.08
CA HIS A 229 -23.04 9.76 2.70
C HIS A 229 -21.67 9.42 2.11
N SER A 230 -21.48 9.74 0.83
CA SER A 230 -20.17 9.94 0.26
C SER A 230 -19.62 11.23 0.85
N GLU A 231 -19.26 11.22 2.13
CA GLU A 231 -18.23 12.13 2.58
C GLU A 231 -17.02 11.83 1.69
N THR A 232 -16.55 12.88 1.02
CA THR A 232 -15.18 12.94 0.56
C THR A 232 -14.33 12.19 1.57
N LEU A 233 -13.70 11.11 1.12
CA LEU A 233 -12.52 10.54 1.76
C LEU A 233 -11.42 11.64 1.74
N GLU A 234 -11.64 12.75 2.42
CA GLU A 234 -10.56 13.36 3.17
C GLU A 234 -10.29 12.30 4.22
N ALA A 235 -9.41 11.36 3.86
CA ALA A 235 -8.86 10.42 4.81
C ALA A 235 -8.42 11.28 5.98
N GLU A 236 -9.06 11.11 7.14
CA GLU A 236 -8.39 11.41 8.39
C GLU A 236 -7.11 10.59 8.31
N VAL A 237 -6.01 11.26 7.95
CA VAL A 237 -4.73 10.60 7.72
C VAL A 237 -4.37 9.99 9.05
N SER A 238 -4.47 8.67 9.14
CA SER A 238 -4.17 7.98 10.38
C SER A 238 -2.65 8.04 10.61
N GLU A 239 -2.23 7.87 11.86
CA GLU A 239 -0.81 7.82 12.19
C GLU A 239 -0.09 6.74 11.35
N GLU A 240 -0.73 5.60 11.12
CA GLU A 240 -0.21 4.52 10.28
C GLU A 240 -0.07 4.95 8.80
N GLU A 241 -0.97 5.79 8.30
CA GLU A 241 -0.86 6.35 6.95
C GLU A 241 0.32 7.33 6.86
N ILE A 242 0.54 8.18 7.88
CA ILE A 242 1.72 9.06 7.95
C ILE A 242 3.01 8.23 8.02
N LYS A 243 3.05 7.19 8.85
CA LYS A 243 4.20 6.27 8.93
C LYS A 243 4.49 5.61 7.58
N SER A 244 3.45 5.15 6.88
CA SER A 244 3.59 4.57 5.54
C SER A 244 4.10 5.58 4.49
N MET A 245 3.65 6.83 4.56
CA MET A 245 4.18 7.91 3.73
C MET A 245 5.65 8.21 4.04
N LEU A 246 6.03 8.19 5.31
CA LEU A 246 7.41 8.39 5.76
C LEU A 246 8.33 7.30 5.20
N GLU A 247 7.89 6.05 5.28
CA GLU A 247 8.62 4.89 4.76
C GLU A 247 8.81 4.97 3.24
N THR A 248 7.74 5.31 2.51
CA THR A 248 7.81 5.56 1.06
C THR A 248 8.73 6.75 0.74
N GLY A 249 8.72 7.79 1.58
CA GLY A 249 9.58 8.96 1.46
C GLY A 249 11.06 8.64 1.67
N SER A 250 11.39 7.77 2.63
CA SER A 250 12.76 7.31 2.87
C SER A 250 13.28 6.47 1.68
N GLU A 251 12.50 5.51 1.20
CA GLU A 251 12.86 4.69 0.03
C GLU A 251 13.10 5.51 -1.25
N THR A 252 12.42 6.65 -1.36
CA THR A 252 12.57 7.57 -2.50
C THR A 252 13.66 8.62 -2.31
N GLY A 253 14.35 8.61 -1.16
CA GLY A 253 15.45 9.51 -0.81
C GLY A 253 14.99 10.93 -0.47
N VAL A 254 13.72 11.12 -0.13
CA VAL A 254 13.16 12.41 0.33
C VAL A 254 13.53 12.66 1.79
N PHE A 255 13.51 11.60 2.60
CA PHE A 255 13.97 11.60 3.98
C PHE A 255 15.19 10.69 4.10
N ASN A 256 16.10 10.99 5.02
CA ASN A 256 17.13 10.05 5.43
C ASN A 256 16.64 9.18 6.61
N GLU A 257 17.37 8.11 6.94
CA GLU A 257 16.97 7.19 8.02
C GLU A 257 16.91 7.87 9.39
N ILE A 258 17.80 8.83 9.67
CA ILE A 258 17.79 9.60 10.93
C ILE A 258 16.52 10.46 11.05
N GLU A 259 16.10 11.11 9.96
CA GLU A 259 14.84 11.88 9.90
C GLU A 259 13.62 10.97 10.05
N LYS A 260 13.65 9.78 9.45
CA LYS A 260 12.61 8.76 9.62
C LYS A 260 12.49 8.34 11.08
N GLU A 261 13.62 8.05 11.72
CA GLU A 261 13.70 7.64 13.12
C GLU A 261 13.20 8.75 14.04
N MET A 262 13.73 9.97 13.94
CA MET A 262 13.28 11.10 14.77
C MET A 262 11.78 11.36 14.67
N ILE A 263 11.21 11.35 13.47
CA ILE A 263 9.76 11.56 13.29
C ILE A 263 8.96 10.40 13.90
N THR A 264 9.46 9.17 13.78
CA THR A 264 8.83 7.99 14.39
C THR A 264 8.88 8.08 15.92
N SER A 265 10.01 8.53 16.48
CA SER A 265 10.21 8.75 17.90
C SER A 265 9.32 9.85 18.47
N ILE A 266 8.94 10.87 17.69
CA ILE A 266 7.95 11.87 18.13
C ILE A 266 6.58 11.22 18.41
N PHE A 267 6.16 10.24 17.61
CA PHE A 267 4.89 9.55 17.85
C PHE A 267 4.95 8.70 19.13
N SER A 268 6.01 7.92 19.32
CA SER A 268 6.19 7.12 20.54
C SER A 268 6.38 7.98 21.79
N PHE A 269 7.03 9.14 21.66
CA PHE A 269 7.20 10.11 22.74
C PHE A 269 5.88 10.69 23.26
N ASP A 270 4.82 10.76 22.47
CA ASP A 270 3.50 11.19 22.98
C ASP A 270 2.85 10.09 23.84
N ASP A 271 3.15 8.82 23.57
CA ASP A 271 2.54 7.67 24.26
C ASP A 271 3.27 7.23 25.53
N LYS A 272 4.58 7.53 25.64
CA LYS A 272 5.40 7.17 26.80
C LYS A 272 5.00 7.91 28.08
N ARG A 273 5.28 7.27 29.21
CA ARG A 273 5.17 7.84 30.56
C ARG A 273 6.53 8.15 31.14
N ALA A 274 6.59 9.08 32.08
CA ALA A 274 7.82 9.49 32.74
C ALA A 274 8.60 8.31 33.34
N LYS A 275 7.91 7.32 33.92
CA LYS A 275 8.54 6.10 34.45
C LYS A 275 9.24 5.21 33.43
N GLU A 276 8.90 5.34 32.14
CA GLU A 276 9.49 4.54 31.07
C GLU A 276 10.80 5.15 30.55
N VAL A 277 11.06 6.41 30.90
CA VAL A 277 12.23 7.20 30.45
C VAL A 277 13.02 7.75 31.64
N MET A 278 12.76 7.24 32.84
CA MET A 278 13.40 7.72 34.08
C MET A 278 14.71 6.99 34.35
N VAL A 279 15.64 7.69 35.01
CA VAL A 279 16.70 7.06 35.77
C VAL A 279 16.07 6.48 37.05
N PRO A 280 16.06 5.14 37.22
CA PRO A 280 15.47 4.51 38.38
C PRO A 280 16.16 4.93 39.68
N ARG A 281 15.43 4.92 40.80
CA ARG A 281 15.97 5.26 42.14
C ARG A 281 17.32 4.61 42.48
N GLN A 282 17.54 3.38 42.03
CA GLN A 282 18.76 2.62 42.34
C GLN A 282 20.00 3.15 41.59
N ASP A 283 19.77 3.77 40.43
CA ASP A 283 20.82 4.29 39.54
C ASP A 283 21.00 5.81 39.71
N MET A 284 20.21 6.44 40.59
CA MET A 284 20.31 7.86 40.90
C MET A 284 21.60 8.17 41.67
N VAL A 285 22.46 9.00 41.08
CA VAL A 285 23.55 9.65 41.81
C VAL A 285 22.98 10.80 42.64
N ALA A 286 22.86 10.60 43.95
CA ALA A 286 22.33 11.58 44.90
C ALA A 286 23.21 11.70 46.15
N ILE A 287 23.13 12.84 46.84
CA ILE A 287 23.98 13.16 47.98
C ILE A 287 23.17 13.26 49.27
N ASN A 288 23.63 12.59 50.34
CA ASN A 288 23.04 12.69 51.66
C ASN A 288 23.70 13.82 52.48
N LEU A 289 22.90 14.73 53.05
CA LEU A 289 23.41 15.79 53.93
C LEU A 289 23.82 15.30 55.32
N GLU A 290 23.44 14.08 55.70
CA GLU A 290 23.83 13.48 56.99
C GLU A 290 25.21 12.83 56.95
N ASP A 291 25.76 12.60 55.75
CA ASP A 291 27.11 12.07 55.58
C ASP A 291 28.17 13.07 56.08
N PRO A 292 29.36 12.61 56.49
CA PRO A 292 30.47 13.50 56.81
C PRO A 292 30.78 14.46 55.67
N MET A 293 31.06 15.73 55.99
CA MET A 293 31.30 16.78 54.99
C MET A 293 32.35 16.44 53.95
N GLU A 294 33.45 15.82 54.36
CA GLU A 294 34.50 15.39 53.44
C GLU A 294 34.00 14.34 52.45
N GLU A 295 33.15 13.40 52.89
CA GLU A 295 32.64 12.28 52.09
C GLU A 295 31.65 12.75 51.02
N TYR A 296 30.66 13.58 51.38
CA TYR A 296 29.72 14.08 50.39
C TYR A 296 30.36 15.09 49.43
N ILE A 297 31.35 15.89 49.88
CA ILE A 297 32.08 16.79 48.96
C ILE A 297 32.90 15.96 47.97
N ASP A 298 33.56 14.90 48.43
CA ASP A 298 34.26 13.96 47.54
C ASP A 298 33.28 13.32 46.54
N GLY A 299 32.08 12.93 46.98
CA GLY A 299 31.03 12.40 46.11
C GLY A 299 30.59 13.41 45.05
N ILE A 300 30.36 14.66 45.45
CA ILE A 300 30.00 15.77 44.55
C ILE A 300 31.10 15.99 43.50
N LEU A 301 32.37 16.05 43.92
CA LEU A 301 33.51 16.32 43.03
C LEU A 301 33.84 15.14 42.10
N LYS A 302 33.56 13.90 42.53
CA LYS A 302 33.70 12.70 41.70
C LYS A 302 32.53 12.53 40.72
N SER A 303 31.38 13.10 41.03
CA SER A 303 30.24 13.07 40.12
C SER A 303 30.55 13.90 38.87
N MET A 304 30.24 13.34 37.69
CA MET A 304 30.41 14.03 36.41
C MET A 304 29.15 14.82 36.02
N HIS A 305 28.20 15.01 36.95
CA HIS A 305 26.89 15.60 36.66
C HIS A 305 26.83 17.10 36.95
N SER A 306 26.15 17.84 36.07
CA SER A 306 25.96 19.29 36.24
C SER A 306 25.03 19.68 37.40
N LYS A 307 24.13 18.78 37.78
CA LYS A 307 23.16 18.95 38.87
C LYS A 307 22.94 17.62 39.57
N ILE A 308 22.76 17.68 40.89
CA ILE A 308 22.72 16.49 41.74
C ILE A 308 21.57 16.64 42.75
N PRO A 309 20.68 15.65 42.86
CA PRO A 309 19.69 15.62 43.93
C PRO A 309 20.36 15.46 45.31
N VAL A 310 19.83 16.17 46.29
CA VAL A 310 20.32 16.16 47.68
C VAL A 310 19.17 15.76 48.59
N TYR A 311 19.41 14.79 49.47
CA TYR A 311 18.42 14.24 50.41
C TYR A 311 18.91 14.28 51.87
N GLU A 312 17.97 14.06 52.79
CA GLU A 312 18.24 13.91 54.23
C GLU A 312 17.62 12.62 54.76
N GLY A 313 18.45 11.79 55.38
CA GLY A 313 18.03 10.51 55.95
C GLY A 313 17.81 9.46 54.88
N GLU A 314 16.59 9.39 54.35
CA GLU A 314 16.23 8.46 53.27
C GLU A 314 16.17 9.19 51.92
N ILE A 315 16.54 8.49 50.83
CA ILE A 315 16.53 9.04 49.46
C ILE A 315 15.13 9.50 49.01
N ASP A 316 14.07 9.02 49.66
CA ASP A 316 12.70 9.48 49.45
C ASP A 316 12.49 10.95 49.89
N ASN A 317 13.35 11.47 50.76
CA ASN A 317 13.29 12.83 51.28
C ASN A 317 14.28 13.76 50.55
N ILE A 318 14.02 14.03 49.27
CA ILE A 318 14.81 14.98 48.46
C ILE A 318 14.53 16.41 48.95
N VAL A 319 15.55 17.03 49.56
CA VAL A 319 15.47 18.39 50.12
C VAL A 319 15.79 19.47 49.09
N GLY A 320 16.51 19.13 48.02
CA GLY A 320 16.79 20.07 46.93
C GLY A 320 17.71 19.55 45.85
N ILE A 321 17.93 20.38 44.84
CA ILE A 321 18.84 20.11 43.73
C ILE A 321 20.04 21.05 43.83
N LEU A 322 21.24 20.49 43.91
CA LEU A 322 22.50 21.24 43.87
C LEU A 322 22.97 21.42 42.43
N SER A 323 23.46 22.60 42.07
CA SER A 323 24.17 22.82 40.81
C SER A 323 25.67 22.86 41.03
N MET A 324 26.43 22.07 40.26
CA MET A 324 27.90 22.09 40.33
C MET A 324 28.48 23.47 40.02
N LYS A 325 27.84 24.21 39.11
CA LYS A 325 28.23 25.59 38.81
C LYS A 325 28.11 26.50 40.04
N ASP A 326 27.00 26.43 40.75
CA ASP A 326 26.74 27.26 41.93
C ASP A 326 27.68 26.86 43.08
N PHE A 327 27.95 25.56 43.23
CA PHE A 327 28.92 25.01 44.18
C PHE A 327 30.35 25.51 43.92
N VAL A 328 30.86 25.38 42.69
CA VAL A 328 32.22 25.81 42.32
C VAL A 328 32.39 27.32 42.45
N ILE A 329 31.37 28.12 42.12
CA ILE A 329 31.42 29.58 42.31
C ILE A 329 31.57 29.93 43.78
N CYS A 330 30.83 29.26 44.68
CA CYS A 330 30.94 29.49 46.12
C CYS A 330 32.30 29.02 46.68
N ALA A 331 32.78 27.86 46.21
CA ALA A 331 34.08 27.29 46.54
C ALA A 331 35.29 28.07 45.98
N LYS A 332 35.07 29.16 45.22
CA LYS A 332 36.15 30.05 44.81
C LYS A 332 36.50 31.04 45.92
N ASP A 333 35.48 31.54 46.63
CA ASP A 333 35.63 32.55 47.68
C ASP A 333 35.96 31.92 49.05
N GLN A 334 35.79 30.60 49.18
CA GLN A 334 36.06 29.78 50.36
C GLN A 334 36.70 28.45 49.95
N SER A 335 37.34 27.70 50.85
CA SER A 335 37.78 26.33 50.52
C SER A 335 36.57 25.42 50.23
N PHE A 336 36.71 24.40 49.38
CA PHE A 336 35.63 23.41 49.10
C PHE A 336 35.05 22.84 50.40
N CYS A 337 35.90 22.46 51.36
CA CYS A 337 35.51 21.91 52.67
C CYS A 337 34.90 22.95 53.65
N GLN A 338 34.59 24.16 53.19
CA GLN A 338 33.94 25.21 53.98
C GLN A 338 32.63 25.68 53.36
N VAL A 339 32.26 25.17 52.19
CA VAL A 339 31.05 25.56 51.48
C VAL A 339 29.83 24.94 52.17
N GLU A 340 28.94 25.80 52.65
CA GLU A 340 27.61 25.36 53.09
C GLU A 340 26.72 25.09 51.87
N ILE A 341 26.26 23.85 51.72
CA ILE A 341 25.47 23.41 50.55
C ILE A 341 24.00 23.85 50.66
N ARG A 342 23.41 23.86 51.87
CA ARG A 342 21.98 24.17 52.09
C ARG A 342 21.51 25.47 51.41
N PRO A 343 22.24 26.60 51.47
CA PRO A 343 21.82 27.84 50.80
C PRO A 343 21.89 27.78 49.27
N LEU A 344 22.62 26.80 48.71
CA LEU A 344 22.79 26.61 47.26
C LEU A 344 21.70 25.70 46.66
N LEU A 345 20.94 25.00 47.50
CA LEU A 345 19.90 24.08 47.07
C LEU A 345 18.73 24.84 46.44
N LYS A 346 18.29 24.37 45.27
CA LYS A 346 17.06 24.81 44.63
C LYS A 346 15.93 23.84 44.93
N GLU A 347 14.71 24.37 45.00
CA GLU A 347 13.51 23.58 45.27
C GLU A 347 13.36 22.46 44.22
N PRO A 348 13.15 21.20 44.65
CA PRO A 348 12.96 20.08 43.74
C PRO A 348 11.59 20.15 43.06
N PHE A 349 11.55 19.76 41.78
CA PHE A 349 10.30 19.71 41.01
C PHE A 349 9.76 18.29 41.00
N PHE A 350 8.69 18.04 41.77
CA PHE A 350 8.08 16.71 41.88
C PHE A 350 6.96 16.49 40.87
N VAL A 351 6.94 15.32 40.23
CA VAL A 351 5.90 14.93 39.27
C VAL A 351 5.53 13.45 39.48
N PRO A 352 4.26 13.04 39.32
CA PRO A 352 3.89 11.63 39.37
C PRO A 352 4.57 10.81 38.26
N GLU A 353 5.01 9.60 38.58
CA GLU A 353 5.71 8.70 37.63
C GLU A 353 4.87 8.34 36.38
N ASN A 354 3.55 8.40 36.47
CA ASN A 354 2.62 8.05 35.39
C ASN A 354 2.28 9.23 34.46
N ARG A 355 2.92 10.39 34.63
CA ARG A 355 2.76 11.57 33.76
C ARG A 355 3.22 11.27 32.34
N ARG A 356 2.50 11.74 31.31
CA ARG A 356 2.95 11.64 29.92
C ARG A 356 4.20 12.49 29.69
N THR A 357 5.14 11.98 28.92
CA THR A 357 6.41 12.62 28.56
C THR A 357 6.20 13.95 27.83
N ASP A 358 5.23 14.04 26.92
CA ASP A 358 4.88 15.28 26.22
C ASP A 358 4.44 16.42 27.18
N ALA A 359 3.65 16.06 28.19
CA ALA A 359 3.17 16.98 29.20
C ALA A 359 4.29 17.35 30.19
N LEU A 360 5.12 16.39 30.61
CA LEU A 360 6.27 16.61 31.49
C LEU A 360 7.27 17.57 30.84
N PHE A 361 7.62 17.34 29.57
CA PHE A 361 8.52 18.20 28.81
C PHE A 361 8.05 19.66 28.78
N ARG A 362 6.77 19.91 28.48
CA ARG A 362 6.19 21.26 28.46
C ARG A 362 6.19 21.91 29.85
N GLU A 363 5.92 21.15 30.91
CA GLU A 363 5.97 21.65 32.28
C GLU A 363 7.39 22.02 32.70
N MET A 364 8.37 21.17 32.40
CA MET A 364 9.78 21.43 32.67
C MET A 364 10.27 22.67 31.93
N GLN A 365 9.92 22.81 30.64
CA GLN A 365 10.21 24.01 29.85
C GLN A 365 9.57 25.27 30.44
N LYS A 366 8.28 25.22 30.81
CA LYS A 366 7.55 26.36 31.36
C LYS A 366 8.14 26.82 32.69
N ASN A 367 8.47 25.88 33.57
CA ASN A 367 9.06 26.15 34.87
C ASN A 367 10.57 26.39 34.82
N LYS A 368 11.21 26.19 33.66
CA LYS A 368 12.66 26.29 33.44
C LYS A 368 13.47 25.39 34.37
N VAL A 369 12.92 24.22 34.68
CA VAL A 369 13.59 23.19 35.47
C VAL A 369 14.25 22.17 34.54
N LYS A 370 15.38 21.63 34.99
CA LYS A 370 16.19 20.67 34.22
C LYS A 370 16.06 19.24 34.72
N ILE A 371 15.67 19.06 35.97
CA ILE A 371 15.49 17.76 36.63
C ILE A 371 14.11 17.77 37.26
N ALA A 372 13.37 16.68 37.03
CA ALA A 372 12.14 16.36 37.73
C ALA A 372 12.36 15.10 38.58
N ILE A 373 11.91 15.13 39.84
CA ILE A 373 11.91 13.97 40.72
C ILE A 373 10.55 13.27 40.57
N LEU A 374 10.58 11.99 40.25
CA LEU A 374 9.37 11.20 40.06
C LEU A 374 8.93 10.56 41.36
N VAL A 375 7.64 10.67 41.66
CA VAL A 375 7.03 10.08 42.86
C VAL A 375 5.96 9.06 42.52
N ASP A 376 5.88 8.02 43.33
CA ASP A 376 4.84 7.00 43.26
C ASP A 376 3.54 7.45 43.96
N GLU A 377 2.56 6.54 44.02
CA GLU A 377 1.26 6.78 44.63
C GLU A 377 1.31 6.91 46.17
N TYR A 378 2.38 6.43 46.79
CA TYR A 378 2.61 6.44 48.23
C TYR A 378 3.48 7.63 48.66
N GLY A 379 4.00 8.41 47.71
CA GLY A 379 4.87 9.56 47.93
C GLY A 379 6.35 9.21 48.04
N GLY A 380 6.74 7.98 47.73
CA GLY A 380 8.14 7.58 47.60
C GLY A 380 8.73 8.04 46.28
N VAL A 381 10.06 8.20 46.22
CA VAL A 381 10.78 8.55 45.00
C VAL A 381 10.94 7.29 44.15
N SER A 382 10.38 7.32 42.95
CA SER A 382 10.54 6.25 41.95
C SER A 382 11.85 6.39 41.16
N GLY A 383 12.28 7.63 40.94
CA GLY A 383 13.42 7.96 40.09
C GLY A 383 13.51 9.46 39.79
N MET A 384 14.29 9.80 38.75
CA MET A 384 14.34 11.16 38.21
C MET A 384 14.36 11.15 36.68
N VAL A 385 13.97 12.27 36.09
CA VAL A 385 14.04 12.51 34.65
C VAL A 385 14.70 13.86 34.42
N THR A 386 15.65 13.92 33.50
CA THR A 386 16.24 15.17 33.04
C THR A 386 15.56 15.69 31.77
N LEU A 387 15.75 16.97 31.47
CA LEU A 387 15.25 17.53 30.22
C LEU A 387 16.02 16.93 29.03
N GLU A 388 17.28 16.59 29.25
CA GLU A 388 18.18 15.96 28.31
C GLU A 388 17.66 14.54 27.93
N ASP A 389 17.31 13.70 28.91
CA ASP A 389 16.72 12.36 28.67
C ASP A 389 15.45 12.44 27.81
N LEU A 390 14.57 13.43 28.09
CA LEU A 390 13.34 13.64 27.31
C LEU A 390 13.61 14.06 25.85
N ILE A 391 14.74 14.69 25.57
CA ILE A 391 15.13 15.08 24.22
C ILE A 391 15.77 13.90 23.50
N GLU A 392 16.60 13.12 24.19
CA GLU A 392 17.24 11.91 23.69
C GLU A 392 16.21 10.90 23.18
N GLU A 393 15.07 10.78 23.86
CA GLU A 393 13.93 9.97 23.43
C GLU A 393 13.37 10.33 22.04
N ILE A 394 13.61 11.55 21.55
CA ILE A 394 13.19 12.01 20.22
C ILE A 394 14.35 11.99 19.23
N VAL A 395 15.52 12.44 19.66
CA VAL A 395 16.68 12.69 18.79
C VAL A 395 17.54 11.43 18.61
N GLY A 396 17.38 10.43 19.48
CA GLY A 396 18.34 9.34 19.66
C GLY A 396 19.47 9.75 20.60
N GLU A 397 20.41 8.84 20.84
CA GLU A 397 21.55 9.06 21.74
C GLU A 397 22.33 10.31 21.31
N ILE A 398 22.35 11.32 22.20
CA ILE A 398 23.11 12.54 21.98
C ILE A 398 24.48 12.32 22.60
N GLN A 399 25.43 11.90 21.76
CA GLN A 399 26.81 11.63 22.16
C GLN A 399 27.38 12.78 23.00
N GLU A 400 27.77 12.49 24.24
CA GLU A 400 28.51 13.46 25.05
C GLU A 400 29.96 13.56 24.56
N GLU A 401 30.54 14.75 24.59
CA GLU A 401 31.91 15.02 24.08
C GLU A 401 33.01 14.22 24.84
N TYR A 402 32.65 13.53 25.92
CA TYR A 402 33.54 12.72 26.76
C TYR A 402 33.26 11.21 26.69
N GLU A 403 32.21 10.77 25.99
CA GLU A 403 31.99 9.36 25.69
C GLU A 403 32.90 8.97 24.52
N THR A 404 33.98 8.26 24.85
CA THR A 404 34.78 7.59 23.82
C THR A 404 34.25 6.18 23.73
N GLU A 405 33.42 5.87 22.73
CA GLU A 405 33.18 4.46 22.39
C GLU A 405 34.54 3.84 22.06
N GLU A 406 34.93 2.81 22.82
CA GLU A 406 35.91 1.87 22.30
C GLU A 406 35.20 1.10 21.16
N PRO A 407 35.69 1.17 19.91
CA PRO A 407 35.03 0.47 18.82
C PRO A 407 34.99 -1.02 19.09
N ASP A 408 33.84 -1.65 18.82
CA ASP A 408 33.58 -3.07 19.05
C ASP A 408 34.64 -3.98 18.42
N ILE A 409 35.21 -3.55 17.29
CA ILE A 409 36.27 -4.28 16.57
C ILE A 409 37.46 -3.34 16.32
N VAL A 410 38.60 -3.68 16.92
CA VAL A 410 39.89 -3.01 16.69
C VAL A 410 40.81 -3.95 15.91
N VAL A 411 41.25 -3.53 14.72
CA VAL A 411 42.20 -4.29 13.91
C VAL A 411 43.60 -4.21 14.53
N LEU A 412 44.15 -5.34 15.01
CA LEU A 412 45.53 -5.45 15.50
C LEU A 412 46.51 -5.83 14.39
N GLU A 413 46.13 -6.78 13.52
CA GLU A 413 46.86 -7.17 12.32
C GLU A 413 45.84 -7.27 11.16
N PRO A 414 46.01 -6.51 10.06
CA PRO A 414 45.04 -6.50 8.97
C PRO A 414 44.70 -7.91 8.46
N HIS A 415 43.40 -8.19 8.33
CA HIS A 415 42.86 -9.46 7.80
C HIS A 415 43.25 -10.71 8.60
N LYS A 416 43.71 -10.57 9.85
CA LYS A 416 44.23 -11.72 10.60
C LYS A 416 43.96 -11.66 12.10
N ILE A 417 44.24 -10.54 12.77
CA ILE A 417 44.09 -10.44 14.24
C ILE A 417 43.27 -9.20 14.58
N PHE A 418 42.23 -9.41 15.38
CA PHE A 418 41.29 -8.39 15.83
C PHE A 418 41.19 -8.44 17.36
N ARG A 419 40.97 -7.29 18.00
CA ARG A 419 40.52 -7.20 19.38
C ARG A 419 39.04 -6.82 19.33
N VAL A 420 38.20 -7.65 19.91
CA VAL A 420 36.74 -7.53 19.83
C VAL A 420 36.17 -7.41 21.24
N LEU A 421 35.21 -6.51 21.44
CA LEU A 421 34.43 -6.43 22.68
C LEU A 421 33.50 -7.64 22.79
N GLY A 422 33.35 -8.21 23.99
CA GLY A 422 32.45 -9.34 24.20
C GLY A 422 30.97 -8.97 24.07
N SER A 423 30.63 -7.68 24.14
CA SER A 423 29.31 -7.13 23.82
C SER A 423 29.01 -7.08 22.32
N ALA A 424 30.04 -7.22 21.45
CA ALA A 424 29.86 -7.15 20.00
C ALA A 424 28.83 -8.19 19.53
N GLN A 425 27.93 -7.75 18.64
CA GLN A 425 26.91 -8.62 18.07
C GLN A 425 27.54 -9.61 17.10
N ILE A 426 27.04 -10.85 17.12
CA ILE A 426 27.52 -11.89 16.22
C ILE A 426 27.27 -11.48 14.76
N TYR A 427 26.12 -10.88 14.46
CA TYR A 427 25.78 -10.41 13.11
C TYR A 427 26.84 -9.46 12.54
N ASP A 428 27.34 -8.50 13.33
CA ASP A 428 28.36 -7.55 12.89
C ASP A 428 29.70 -8.25 12.63
N LEU A 429 30.04 -9.27 13.43
CA LEU A 429 31.23 -10.09 13.22
C LEU A 429 31.11 -10.96 11.95
N GLU A 430 29.92 -11.49 11.65
CA GLU A 430 29.67 -12.23 10.41
C GLU A 430 29.76 -11.32 9.17
N GLU A 431 29.23 -10.10 9.25
CA GLU A 431 29.24 -9.14 8.16
C GLU A 431 30.65 -8.59 7.89
N GLU A 432 31.38 -8.17 8.94
CA GLU A 432 32.69 -7.52 8.80
C GLU A 432 33.84 -8.51 8.61
N LEU A 433 33.82 -9.66 9.29
CA LEU A 433 34.92 -10.64 9.29
C LEU A 433 34.63 -11.86 8.40
N HIS A 434 33.44 -11.96 7.82
CA HIS A 434 32.98 -13.10 7.00
C HIS A 434 33.08 -14.44 7.73
N LEU A 435 32.76 -14.42 9.02
CA LEU A 435 32.64 -15.62 9.86
C LEU A 435 31.23 -16.20 9.77
N HIS A 436 31.11 -17.51 10.01
CA HIS A 436 29.84 -18.18 10.27
C HIS A 436 29.82 -18.70 11.70
N ILE A 437 28.99 -18.07 12.54
CA ILE A 437 28.88 -18.37 13.96
C ILE A 437 27.45 -18.83 14.24
N GLU A 438 27.26 -20.16 14.32
CA GLU A 438 25.98 -20.74 14.76
C GLU A 438 25.90 -20.71 16.29
N SER A 439 25.14 -19.76 16.85
CA SER A 439 24.87 -19.64 18.29
C SER A 439 23.40 -19.35 18.57
N TYR A 440 22.93 -19.72 19.77
CA TYR A 440 21.61 -19.30 20.27
C TYR A 440 21.65 -17.93 20.98
N CYS A 441 22.85 -17.35 21.12
CA CYS A 441 23.08 -16.05 21.73
C CYS A 441 23.36 -15.01 20.66
N ASP A 442 23.05 -13.74 20.94
CA ASP A 442 23.25 -12.65 19.98
C ASP A 442 24.65 -12.00 20.06
N THR A 443 25.40 -12.21 21.16
CA THR A 443 26.69 -11.56 21.43
C THR A 443 27.88 -12.53 21.46
N LEU A 444 29.09 -12.01 21.21
CA LEU A 444 30.34 -12.78 21.26
C LEU A 444 30.59 -13.40 22.65
N SER A 445 30.34 -12.67 23.74
CA SER A 445 30.45 -13.20 25.11
C SER A 445 29.50 -14.37 25.31
N GLY A 446 28.25 -14.25 24.84
CA GLY A 446 27.26 -15.34 24.94
C GLY A 446 27.70 -16.59 24.19
N TYR A 447 28.20 -16.42 22.96
CA TYR A 447 28.73 -17.51 22.14
C TYR A 447 29.92 -18.21 22.81
N LEU A 448 30.89 -17.47 23.37
CA LEU A 448 32.06 -18.07 24.01
C LEU A 448 31.70 -18.79 25.31
N ILE A 449 30.77 -18.27 26.09
CA ILE A 449 30.24 -18.95 27.29
C ILE A 449 29.48 -20.22 26.89
N GLU A 450 28.73 -20.19 25.79
CA GLU A 450 28.05 -21.37 25.24
C GLU A 450 29.06 -22.47 24.87
N GLN A 451 30.15 -22.12 24.18
CA GLN A 451 31.21 -23.06 23.81
C GLN A 451 31.96 -23.62 25.02
N LEU A 452 32.21 -22.79 26.04
CA LEU A 452 32.87 -23.21 27.28
C LEU A 452 31.94 -24.06 28.17
N GLY A 453 30.63 -23.82 28.13
CA GLY A 453 29.63 -24.48 28.99
C GLY A 453 29.61 -23.96 30.44
N TYR A 454 30.43 -22.96 30.75
CA TYR A 454 30.48 -22.25 32.03
C TYR A 454 31.04 -20.85 31.81
N ILE A 455 30.89 -19.99 32.81
CA ILE A 455 31.44 -18.63 32.81
C ILE A 455 32.86 -18.73 33.41
N PRO A 456 33.93 -18.41 32.66
CA PRO A 456 35.30 -18.51 33.17
C PRO A 456 35.52 -17.54 34.34
N GLU A 457 36.44 -17.84 35.26
CA GLU A 457 36.84 -16.91 36.32
C GLU A 457 38.10 -16.14 35.91
N SER A 458 38.31 -14.92 36.44
CA SER A 458 39.48 -14.07 36.08
C SER A 458 40.85 -14.76 36.29
N GLY A 459 40.93 -15.75 37.18
CA GLY A 459 42.15 -16.52 37.43
C GLY A 459 42.48 -17.58 36.37
N GLU A 460 41.54 -17.88 35.47
CA GLU A 460 41.71 -18.86 34.40
C GLU A 460 42.14 -18.20 33.08
N LEU A 461 42.08 -16.87 32.99
CA LEU A 461 42.37 -16.09 31.80
C LEU A 461 43.89 -15.85 31.62
N PRO A 462 44.41 -15.80 30.38
CA PRO A 462 43.66 -15.92 29.12
C PRO A 462 43.29 -17.36 28.77
N LEU A 463 42.07 -17.55 28.25
CA LEU A 463 41.56 -18.84 27.77
C LEU A 463 41.35 -18.81 26.26
N THR A 464 41.68 -19.91 25.59
CA THR A 464 41.56 -20.01 24.13
C THR A 464 40.47 -20.99 23.73
N VAL A 465 39.52 -20.53 22.92
CA VAL A 465 38.49 -21.34 22.24
C VAL A 465 38.84 -21.39 20.75
N VAL A 466 38.98 -22.60 20.20
CA VAL A 466 39.37 -22.80 18.79
C VAL A 466 38.20 -23.37 18.00
N THR A 467 37.87 -22.73 16.88
CA THR A 467 36.85 -23.16 15.92
C THR A 467 37.49 -23.41 14.56
N PRO A 468 36.77 -23.96 13.56
CA PRO A 468 37.31 -24.14 12.22
C PRO A 468 37.69 -22.83 11.51
N GLU A 469 37.02 -21.72 11.85
CA GLU A 469 37.15 -20.44 11.14
C GLU A 469 38.01 -19.43 11.93
N ALA A 470 37.97 -19.47 13.26
CA ALA A 470 38.75 -18.56 14.11
C ALA A 470 39.20 -19.17 15.44
N GLU A 471 40.27 -18.59 16.00
CA GLU A 471 40.76 -18.79 17.36
C GLU A 471 40.42 -17.55 18.21
N TYR A 472 39.77 -17.78 19.35
CA TYR A 472 39.30 -16.74 20.27
C TYR A 472 40.06 -16.84 21.59
N GLU A 473 40.94 -15.88 21.88
CA GLU A 473 41.66 -15.77 23.15
C GLU A 473 40.96 -14.72 24.03
N ILE A 474 40.29 -15.17 25.10
CA ILE A 474 39.60 -14.32 26.07
C ILE A 474 40.65 -13.62 26.92
N LEU A 475 40.66 -12.29 26.92
CA LEU A 475 41.68 -11.48 27.59
C LEU A 475 41.27 -11.07 29.00
N ASP A 476 40.00 -10.71 29.18
CA ASP A 476 39.45 -10.25 30.46
C ASP A 476 37.94 -10.54 30.58
N GLN A 477 37.42 -10.28 31.76
CA GLN A 477 36.03 -10.50 32.14
C GLN A 477 35.63 -9.48 33.22
N GLU A 478 34.45 -8.89 33.07
CA GLU A 478 33.82 -8.00 34.04
C GLU A 478 32.47 -8.56 34.47
N GLU A 479 32.23 -8.67 35.78
CA GLU A 479 30.93 -9.03 36.38
C GLU A 479 30.17 -10.21 35.73
N ARG A 480 30.93 -11.25 35.31
CA ARG A 480 30.46 -12.49 34.65
C ARG A 480 30.25 -12.40 33.13
N VAL A 481 30.62 -11.29 32.51
CA VAL A 481 30.60 -11.08 31.06
C VAL A 481 32.03 -11.04 30.54
N ILE A 482 32.31 -11.69 29.41
CA ILE A 482 33.62 -11.60 28.76
C ILE A 482 33.77 -10.17 28.22
N GLY A 483 34.84 -9.46 28.60
CA GLY A 483 35.03 -8.06 28.22
C GLY A 483 35.76 -7.93 26.89
N HIS A 484 36.99 -8.41 26.79
CA HIS A 484 37.76 -8.39 25.53
C HIS A 484 38.20 -9.77 25.04
N VAL A 485 38.16 -9.94 23.72
CA VAL A 485 38.58 -11.16 23.04
C VAL A 485 39.56 -10.80 21.94
N ARG A 486 40.71 -11.48 21.89
CA ARG A 486 41.59 -11.47 20.72
C ARG A 486 41.13 -12.56 19.76
N LEU A 487 40.59 -12.14 18.62
CA LEU A 487 40.12 -13.02 17.55
C LEU A 487 41.21 -13.14 16.48
N THR A 488 41.62 -14.37 16.16
CA THR A 488 42.58 -14.67 15.10
C THR A 488 41.90 -15.52 14.02
N LEU A 489 41.82 -15.01 12.79
CA LEU A 489 41.24 -15.75 11.67
C LEU A 489 42.17 -16.87 11.22
N THR A 490 41.63 -18.09 11.14
CA THR A 490 42.34 -19.28 10.68
C THR A 490 42.20 -19.37 9.16
N GLY A 491 43.19 -18.84 8.43
CA GLY A 491 43.12 -18.63 6.99
C GLY A 491 42.66 -19.84 6.16
N SER A 492 41.41 -19.79 5.71
CA SER A 492 40.93 -20.43 4.47
C SER A 492 39.90 -19.53 3.79
N GLY A 493 40.29 -18.30 3.46
CA GLY A 493 39.47 -17.42 2.64
C GLY A 493 39.22 -18.04 1.26
N PRO A 494 37.99 -18.00 0.72
CA PRO A 494 37.79 -18.21 -0.71
C PRO A 494 38.46 -17.04 -1.44
N GLU A 495 39.32 -17.37 -2.40
CA GLU A 495 39.93 -16.40 -3.31
C GLU A 495 38.87 -15.47 -3.91
N HIS A 496 39.16 -14.16 -3.86
CA HIS A 496 38.45 -13.10 -4.57
C HIS A 496 37.84 -13.56 -5.90
N ARG A 497 36.53 -13.35 -6.05
CA ARG A 497 35.86 -13.23 -7.35
C ARG A 497 35.04 -11.97 -7.42
#